data_AF-E4XVN3-F1
#
_entry.id   AF-E4XVN3-F1
#
_cell.length_a   1.000
_cell.length_b   1.000
_cell.length_c   1.000
_cell.angle_alpha   90.00
_cell.angle_beta   90.00
_cell.angle_gamma   90.00
#
_symmetry.space_group_name_H-M   'P 1'
#
loop_
_entity.id
_entity.type
_entity.pdbx_description
1 polymer ?
#
loop_
_entity_poly.entity_id
_entity_poly.type
_entity_poly.pdbx_seq_one_letter_code
_entity_poly.pdbx_strand_id
1 'polypeptide(L)'
;MSDSTKCFYEILGVSREAEEDEIQAAFEASKQVFEASKAAFEVLNDPKKRAAYDRQKENEKIDILEKLEENNLLHIRDQIFGALDDRDINNCSQVSKSWQIFMKFMRKKKLRMEMGEIGGAGHFWGNDKRAYYGGERDLMGEEELKKVLRLLAAGEKKINLKFWFCQNWEVAEAGWTIKFKTAYEGNGGDGKYFYLWISNKEGGAKFKATAQEINGGNGDEKNRRELQSKKDGTRQRIEYEIVAAYEFVRFNITFL
;
A
#
# COMPACT_ATOMS: atom_id res chain seq x y z
N MET A 1 -12.83 67.06 -6.09
CA MET A 1 -12.75 66.40 -4.78
C MET A 1 -14.18 66.27 -4.27
N SER A 2 -14.80 65.10 -4.43
CA SER A 2 -16.17 64.85 -3.96
C SER A 2 -16.10 64.30 -2.54
N ASP A 3 -16.25 65.20 -1.56
CA ASP A 3 -16.32 64.85 -0.15
C ASP A 3 -17.72 64.26 0.12
N SER A 4 -17.87 62.97 -0.15
CA SER A 4 -19.05 62.19 0.20
C SER A 4 -18.83 61.67 1.61
N THR A 5 -19.20 62.46 2.62
CA THR A 5 -19.34 62.01 4.00
C THR A 5 -20.54 61.07 4.09
N LYS A 6 -20.33 59.80 3.70
CA LYS A 6 -21.32 58.72 3.87
C LYS A 6 -21.79 58.67 5.33
N CYS A 7 -23.07 58.39 5.54
CA CYS A 7 -23.64 58.30 6.87
C CYS A 7 -23.02 57.11 7.63
N PHE A 8 -22.72 57.23 8.94
CA PHE A 8 -22.06 56.17 9.70
C PHE A 8 -22.82 54.83 9.68
N TYR A 9 -24.15 54.88 9.70
CA TYR A 9 -25.01 53.70 9.55
C TYR A 9 -24.81 53.02 8.19
N GLU A 10 -24.63 53.79 7.11
CA GLU A 10 -24.34 53.26 5.78
C GLU A 10 -22.91 52.71 5.65
N ILE A 11 -21.95 53.29 6.40
CA ILE A 11 -20.56 52.81 6.44
C ILE A 11 -20.48 51.45 7.11
N LEU A 12 -21.20 51.27 8.23
CA LEU A 12 -21.27 49.99 8.95
C LEU A 12 -22.28 49.00 8.35
N GLY A 13 -23.12 49.45 7.41
CA GLY A 13 -24.15 48.61 6.78
C GLY A 13 -25.31 48.24 7.70
N VAL A 14 -25.63 49.09 8.68
CA VAL A 14 -26.68 48.86 9.70
C VAL A 14 -27.83 49.86 9.58
N SER A 15 -28.99 49.50 10.12
CA SER A 15 -30.14 50.41 10.23
C SER A 15 -29.89 51.50 11.29
N ARG A 16 -30.63 52.61 11.21
CA ARG A 16 -30.65 53.63 12.28
C ARG A 16 -31.30 53.15 13.57
N GLU A 17 -32.06 52.07 13.47
CA GLU A 17 -32.79 51.42 14.58
C GLU A 17 -32.04 50.18 15.09
N ALA A 18 -30.81 49.93 14.62
CA ALA A 18 -30.04 48.76 15.02
C ALA A 18 -29.67 48.81 16.50
N GLU A 19 -29.80 47.67 17.17
CA GLU A 19 -29.46 47.51 18.59
C GLU A 19 -27.92 47.47 18.78
N GLU A 20 -27.45 47.72 20.00
CA GLU A 20 -26.01 47.87 20.30
C GLU A 20 -25.19 46.62 19.93
N ASP A 21 -25.75 45.44 20.11
CA ASP A 21 -25.16 44.16 19.74
C ASP A 21 -25.05 43.97 18.22
N GLU A 22 -26.05 44.41 17.46
CA GLU A 22 -26.05 44.41 15.99
C GLU A 22 -24.98 45.37 15.44
N ILE A 23 -24.85 46.56 16.04
CA ILE A 23 -23.84 47.55 15.66
C ILE A 23 -22.43 47.02 15.95
N GLN A 24 -22.22 46.39 17.11
CA GLN A 24 -20.93 45.81 17.47
C GLN A 24 -20.55 44.64 16.55
N ALA A 25 -21.52 43.78 16.21
CA ALA A 25 -21.31 42.68 15.27
C ALA A 25 -20.94 43.19 13.87
N ALA A 26 -21.62 44.23 13.39
CA ALA A 26 -21.33 44.86 12.09
C ALA A 26 -19.94 45.51 12.04
N PHE A 27 -19.51 46.12 13.15
CA PHE A 27 -18.16 46.67 13.26
C PHE A 27 -17.09 45.58 13.21
N GLU A 28 -17.23 44.50 13.98
CA GLU A 28 -16.27 43.40 13.96
C GLU A 28 -16.23 42.70 12.59
N ALA A 29 -17.37 42.53 11.92
CA ALA A 29 -17.42 42.02 10.55
C ALA A 29 -16.69 42.96 9.58
N SER A 30 -16.92 44.26 9.67
CA SER A 30 -16.25 45.27 8.83
C SER A 30 -14.74 45.29 9.06
N LYS A 31 -14.30 45.14 10.31
CA LYS A 31 -12.88 45.02 10.67
C LYS A 31 -12.24 43.78 10.08
N GLN A 32 -12.91 42.62 10.15
CA GLN A 32 -12.41 41.39 9.53
C GLN A 32 -12.27 41.53 8.00
N VAL A 33 -13.25 42.15 7.34
CA VAL A 33 -13.19 42.43 5.89
C VAL A 33 -12.05 43.37 5.56
N PHE A 34 -11.82 44.40 6.38
CA PHE A 34 -10.70 45.33 6.19
C PHE A 34 -9.34 44.63 6.34
N GLU A 35 -9.14 43.83 7.39
CA GLU A 35 -7.90 43.08 7.59
C GLU A 35 -7.66 42.05 6.46
N ALA A 36 -8.71 41.38 5.99
CA ALA A 36 -8.62 40.48 4.84
C ALA A 36 -8.24 41.24 3.55
N SER A 37 -8.83 42.42 3.33
CA SER A 37 -8.52 43.28 2.17
C SER A 37 -7.09 43.81 2.22
N LYS A 38 -6.61 44.17 3.41
CA LYS A 38 -5.22 44.57 3.65
C LYS A 38 -4.24 43.44 3.36
N ALA A 39 -4.51 42.24 3.87
CA ALA A 39 -3.68 41.07 3.61
C ALA A 39 -3.65 40.71 2.12
N ALA A 40 -4.79 40.78 1.43
CA ALA A 40 -4.86 40.57 -0.02
C ALA A 40 -4.02 41.61 -0.78
N PHE A 41 -4.10 42.89 -0.39
CA PHE A 41 -3.30 43.95 -0.97
C PHE A 41 -1.79 43.72 -0.75
N GLU A 42 -1.38 43.36 0.47
CA GLU A 42 0.05 43.09 0.78
C GLU A 42 0.64 41.94 -0.04
N VAL A 43 -0.17 40.91 -0.33
CA VAL A 43 0.25 39.77 -1.17
C VAL A 43 0.29 40.14 -2.64
N LEU A 44 -0.72 40.86 -3.15
CA LEU A 44 -0.86 41.14 -4.58
C LEU A 44 -0.02 42.35 -5.06
N ASN A 45 0.30 43.29 -4.17
CA ASN A 45 1.09 44.47 -4.49
C ASN A 45 2.59 44.15 -4.66
N ASP A 46 3.12 43.14 -3.96
CA ASP A 46 4.50 42.67 -4.12
C ASP A 46 4.58 41.62 -5.26
N PRO A 47 5.35 41.88 -6.34
CA PRO A 47 5.43 40.96 -7.48
C PRO A 47 5.93 39.55 -7.14
N LYS A 48 6.83 39.41 -6.15
CA LYS A 48 7.35 38.10 -5.72
C LYS A 48 6.31 37.35 -4.90
N LYS A 49 5.61 38.03 -3.99
CA LYS A 49 4.54 37.42 -3.18
C LYS A 49 3.35 37.02 -4.05
N ARG A 50 2.96 37.88 -5.00
CA ARG A 50 1.92 37.57 -5.99
C ARG A 50 2.28 36.33 -6.81
N ALA A 51 3.49 36.27 -7.37
CA ALA A 51 3.93 35.10 -8.14
C ALA A 51 4.00 33.81 -7.30
N ALA A 52 4.30 33.90 -5.99
CA ALA A 52 4.24 32.75 -5.09
C ALA A 52 2.79 32.30 -4.83
N TYR A 53 1.88 33.25 -4.60
CA TYR A 53 0.45 32.99 -4.41
C TYR A 53 -0.20 32.36 -5.66
N ASP A 54 0.10 32.89 -6.85
CA ASP A 54 -0.43 32.38 -8.11
C ASP A 54 0.04 30.94 -8.37
N ARG A 55 1.34 30.66 -8.14
CA ARG A 55 1.89 29.29 -8.22
C ARG A 55 1.24 28.34 -7.21
N GLN A 56 0.98 28.79 -5.99
CA GLN A 56 0.28 27.96 -5.00
C GLN A 56 -1.14 27.61 -5.49
N LYS A 57 -1.85 28.57 -6.08
CA LYS A 57 -3.19 28.33 -6.65
C LYS A 57 -3.17 27.43 -7.87
N GLU A 58 -2.15 27.50 -8.71
CA GLU A 58 -1.95 26.53 -9.80
C GLU A 58 -1.65 25.13 -9.26
N ASN A 59 -0.78 25.00 -8.25
CA ASN A 59 -0.50 23.71 -7.62
C ASN A 59 -1.73 23.10 -6.94
N GLU A 60 -2.58 23.91 -6.29
CA GLU A 60 -3.88 23.44 -5.75
C GLU A 60 -4.80 22.93 -6.86
N LYS A 61 -4.82 23.58 -8.03
CA LYS A 61 -5.58 23.09 -9.20
C LYS A 61 -5.02 21.77 -9.74
N ILE A 62 -3.70 21.63 -9.81
CA ILE A 62 -3.04 20.39 -10.24
C ILE A 62 -3.38 19.27 -9.25
N ASP A 63 -3.28 19.49 -7.94
CA ASP A 63 -3.64 18.50 -6.90
C ASP A 63 -5.13 18.08 -6.97
N ILE A 64 -6.04 19.03 -7.24
CA ILE A 64 -7.46 18.70 -7.46
C ILE A 64 -7.67 17.89 -8.73
N LEU A 65 -6.96 18.21 -9.83
CA LEU A 65 -7.04 17.47 -11.08
C LEU A 65 -6.45 16.06 -10.94
N GLU A 66 -5.32 15.91 -10.25
CA GLU A 66 -4.73 14.60 -9.94
C GLU A 66 -5.68 13.75 -9.09
N LYS A 67 -6.29 14.32 -8.05
CA LYS A 67 -7.31 13.63 -7.23
C LYS A 67 -8.57 13.26 -8.03
N LEU A 68 -8.98 14.08 -8.99
CA LEU A 68 -10.11 13.79 -9.88
C LEU A 68 -9.76 12.70 -10.90
N GLU A 69 -8.54 12.69 -11.44
CA GLU A 69 -8.04 11.62 -12.30
C GLU A 69 -7.92 10.30 -11.53
N GLU A 70 -7.40 10.32 -10.31
CA GLU A 70 -7.37 9.15 -9.43
C GLU A 70 -8.79 8.65 -9.14
N ASN A 71 -9.72 9.52 -8.78
CA ASN A 71 -11.11 9.15 -8.52
C ASN A 71 -11.85 8.64 -9.77
N ASN A 72 -11.60 9.21 -10.94
CA ASN A 72 -12.15 8.73 -12.20
C ASN A 72 -11.54 7.38 -12.60
N LEU A 73 -10.24 7.19 -12.39
CA LEU A 73 -9.58 5.90 -12.59
C LEU A 73 -10.13 4.85 -11.61
N LEU A 74 -10.37 5.21 -10.35
CA LEU A 74 -11.01 4.35 -9.35
C LEU A 74 -12.46 4.01 -9.76
N HIS A 75 -13.23 4.97 -10.28
CA HIS A 75 -14.60 4.75 -10.72
C HIS A 75 -14.69 3.87 -11.97
N ILE A 76 -13.86 4.13 -12.99
CA ILE A 76 -13.75 3.28 -14.19
C ILE A 76 -13.26 1.89 -13.79
N ARG A 77 -12.30 1.80 -12.86
CA ARG A 77 -11.80 0.55 -12.28
C ARG A 77 -12.91 -0.23 -11.58
N ASP A 78 -13.72 0.41 -10.76
CA ASP A 78 -14.78 -0.25 -9.99
C ASP A 78 -15.97 -0.63 -10.87
N GLN A 79 -16.27 0.14 -11.93
CA GLN A 79 -17.21 -0.25 -12.97
C GLN A 79 -16.72 -1.47 -13.77
N ILE A 80 -15.43 -1.48 -14.16
CA ILE A 80 -14.84 -2.63 -14.87
C ILE A 80 -14.78 -3.86 -13.95
N PHE A 81 -14.37 -3.72 -12.69
CA PHE A 81 -14.28 -4.84 -11.76
C PHE A 81 -15.63 -5.29 -11.20
N GLY A 82 -16.62 -4.41 -11.12
CA GLY A 82 -17.99 -4.75 -10.71
C GLY A 82 -18.81 -5.40 -11.83
N ALA A 83 -18.51 -5.08 -13.09
CA ALA A 83 -19.15 -5.70 -14.25
C ALA A 83 -18.54 -7.06 -14.65
N LEU A 84 -17.29 -7.33 -14.25
CA LEU A 84 -16.62 -8.61 -14.50
C LEU A 84 -16.94 -9.61 -13.37
N ASP A 85 -17.94 -10.48 -13.57
CA ASP A 85 -18.14 -11.62 -12.67
C ASP A 85 -17.03 -12.68 -12.86
N ASP A 86 -16.81 -13.55 -11.87
CA ASP A 86 -15.81 -14.61 -11.94
C ASP A 86 -16.02 -15.58 -13.13
N ARG A 87 -17.21 -15.57 -13.74
CA ARG A 87 -17.64 -16.40 -14.88
C ARG A 87 -17.17 -15.80 -16.21
N ASP A 88 -17.30 -14.50 -16.43
CA ASP A 88 -16.77 -13.79 -17.60
C ASP A 88 -15.24 -13.80 -17.62
N ILE A 89 -14.67 -13.72 -16.42
CA ILE A 89 -13.24 -13.90 -16.18
C ILE A 89 -12.80 -15.33 -16.58
N ASN A 90 -13.61 -16.37 -16.32
CA ASN A 90 -13.30 -17.77 -16.63
C ASN A 90 -13.63 -18.20 -18.07
N ASN A 91 -14.51 -17.49 -18.80
CA ASN A 91 -14.86 -17.83 -20.19
C ASN A 91 -13.82 -17.36 -21.25
N CYS A 92 -12.60 -17.04 -20.79
CA CYS A 92 -11.53 -16.39 -21.56
C CYS A 92 -10.83 -17.31 -22.59
N SER A 93 -11.30 -18.54 -22.81
CA SER A 93 -10.69 -19.47 -23.79
C SER A 93 -11.04 -19.14 -25.25
N GLN A 94 -12.06 -18.30 -25.50
CA GLN A 94 -12.56 -17.97 -26.85
C GLN A 94 -12.16 -16.57 -27.36
N VAL A 95 -11.57 -15.72 -26.52
CA VAL A 95 -11.21 -14.33 -26.89
C VAL A 95 -9.75 -14.25 -27.29
N SER A 96 -9.41 -13.31 -28.18
CA SER A 96 -8.07 -13.13 -28.76
C SER A 96 -6.95 -13.14 -27.71
N LYS A 97 -5.74 -13.58 -28.11
CA LYS A 97 -4.54 -13.64 -27.24
C LYS A 97 -4.29 -12.30 -26.51
N SER A 98 -4.55 -11.17 -27.15
CA SER A 98 -4.40 -9.84 -26.56
C SER A 98 -5.33 -9.62 -25.36
N TRP A 99 -6.59 -10.09 -25.45
CA TRP A 99 -7.55 -10.01 -24.36
C TRP A 99 -7.18 -10.93 -23.19
N GLN A 100 -6.67 -12.14 -23.48
CA GLN A 100 -6.16 -13.05 -22.43
C GLN A 100 -4.98 -12.43 -21.66
N ILE A 101 -4.04 -11.81 -22.38
CA ILE A 101 -2.89 -11.11 -21.78
C ILE A 101 -3.38 -9.94 -20.92
N PHE A 102 -4.30 -9.13 -21.43
CA PHE A 102 -4.89 -8.01 -20.70
C PHE A 102 -5.60 -8.47 -19.42
N MET A 103 -6.42 -9.52 -19.48
CA MET A 103 -7.09 -10.07 -18.30
C MET A 103 -6.11 -10.62 -17.26
N LYS A 104 -5.06 -11.32 -17.69
CA LYS A 104 -4.01 -11.80 -16.79
C LYS A 104 -3.30 -10.64 -16.09
N PHE A 105 -3.00 -9.57 -16.82
CA PHE A 105 -2.42 -8.34 -16.27
C PHE A 105 -3.36 -7.68 -15.24
N MET A 106 -4.65 -7.55 -15.56
CA MET A 106 -5.64 -6.94 -14.66
C MET A 106 -5.84 -7.75 -13.39
N ARG A 107 -5.94 -9.09 -13.48
CA ARG A 107 -6.02 -9.97 -12.29
C ARG A 107 -4.81 -9.80 -11.38
N LYS A 108 -3.60 -9.79 -11.96
CA LYS A 108 -2.36 -9.57 -11.20
C LYS A 108 -2.37 -8.20 -10.51
N LYS A 109 -2.77 -7.14 -11.21
CA LYS A 109 -2.85 -5.78 -10.65
C LYS A 109 -3.85 -5.69 -9.50
N LYS A 110 -5.05 -6.26 -9.65
CA LYS A 110 -6.08 -6.32 -8.61
C LYS A 110 -5.56 -7.00 -7.34
N LEU A 111 -5.01 -8.21 -7.48
CA LEU A 111 -4.45 -8.95 -6.34
C LEU A 111 -3.30 -8.20 -5.64
N ARG A 112 -2.41 -7.53 -6.40
CA ARG A 112 -1.35 -6.70 -5.81
C ARG A 112 -1.91 -5.52 -5.01
N MET A 113 -2.98 -4.88 -5.47
CA MET A 113 -3.62 -3.78 -4.76
C MET A 113 -4.33 -4.26 -3.50
N GLU A 114 -5.02 -5.40 -3.56
CA GLU A 114 -5.70 -6.01 -2.41
C GLU A 114 -4.73 -6.45 -1.32
N MET A 115 -3.56 -7.00 -1.71
CA MET A 115 -2.61 -7.58 -0.76
C MET A 115 -1.55 -6.59 -0.29
N GLY A 116 -1.08 -5.69 -1.17
CA GLY A 116 0.07 -4.84 -0.90
C GLY A 116 1.33 -5.63 -0.51
N GLU A 117 2.34 -4.92 -0.01
CA GLU A 117 3.58 -5.56 0.45
C GLU A 117 3.38 -6.39 1.72
N ILE A 118 2.52 -5.90 2.62
CA ILE A 118 2.11 -6.54 3.88
C ILE A 118 1.54 -7.93 3.63
N GLY A 119 0.69 -8.09 2.61
CA GLY A 119 0.07 -9.36 2.25
C GLY A 119 0.97 -10.30 1.45
N GLY A 120 2.21 -9.91 1.13
CA GLY A 120 3.19 -10.80 0.48
C GLY A 120 3.49 -10.49 -0.99
N ALA A 121 2.96 -9.41 -1.57
CA ALA A 121 3.33 -8.98 -2.91
C ALA A 121 4.65 -8.21 -2.89
N GLY A 122 5.56 -8.46 -3.83
CA GLY A 122 6.86 -7.76 -3.87
C GLY A 122 7.78 -8.17 -2.70
N HIS A 123 8.75 -7.32 -2.39
CA HIS A 123 9.63 -7.51 -1.23
C HIS A 123 9.19 -6.58 -0.10
N PHE A 124 9.39 -7.02 1.13
CA PHE A 124 9.07 -6.22 2.31
C PHE A 124 10.31 -6.08 3.19
N TRP A 125 10.61 -4.84 3.58
CA TRP A 125 11.75 -4.48 4.44
C TRP A 125 11.32 -3.60 5.62
N GLY A 126 10.01 -3.50 5.85
CA GLY A 126 9.44 -2.69 6.92
C GLY A 126 9.51 -3.37 8.28
N ASN A 127 8.76 -2.82 9.23
CA ASN A 127 8.81 -3.20 10.64
C ASN A 127 8.07 -4.52 10.88
N ASP A 128 8.85 -5.59 10.99
CA ASP A 128 8.36 -6.96 11.08
C ASP A 128 8.26 -7.53 12.52
N LYS A 129 8.27 -6.68 13.56
CA LYS A 129 7.96 -7.15 14.91
C LYS A 129 6.50 -7.65 15.02
N ARG A 130 6.13 -8.19 16.17
CA ARG A 130 4.76 -8.67 16.40
C ARG A 130 3.78 -7.49 16.38
N ALA A 131 2.57 -7.70 15.86
CA ALA A 131 1.53 -6.65 15.82
C ALA A 131 1.26 -6.04 17.20
N TYR A 132 1.24 -6.87 18.26
CA TYR A 132 1.08 -6.41 19.65
C TYR A 132 2.14 -5.38 20.09
N TYR A 133 3.35 -5.43 19.52
CA TYR A 133 4.43 -4.48 19.80
C TYR A 133 4.52 -3.37 18.74
N GLY A 134 3.52 -3.23 17.87
CA GLY A 134 3.45 -2.23 16.82
C GLY A 134 4.14 -2.65 15.52
N GLY A 135 4.14 -3.94 15.18
CA GLY A 135 4.58 -4.44 13.86
C GLY A 135 3.57 -4.13 12.76
N GLU A 136 4.06 -3.92 11.53
CA GLU A 136 3.26 -3.51 10.37
C GLU A 136 2.47 -4.65 9.72
N ARG A 137 2.93 -5.90 9.92
CA ARG A 137 2.27 -7.08 9.34
C ARG A 137 2.35 -8.31 10.22
N ASP A 138 1.34 -9.16 10.11
CA ASP A 138 1.27 -10.43 10.83
C ASP A 138 2.01 -11.56 10.08
N LEU A 139 2.10 -12.72 10.72
CA LEU A 139 2.61 -13.96 10.12
C LEU A 139 1.71 -14.48 9.00
N MET A 140 2.26 -15.34 8.15
CA MET A 140 1.51 -16.02 7.08
C MET A 140 0.70 -17.19 7.65
N GLY A 141 -0.62 -17.13 7.48
CA GLY A 141 -1.55 -18.25 7.64
C GLY A 141 -1.87 -18.94 6.32
N GLU A 142 -2.74 -19.94 6.37
CA GLU A 142 -3.10 -20.73 5.18
C GLU A 142 -3.75 -19.87 4.07
N GLU A 143 -4.66 -18.96 4.43
CA GLU A 143 -5.37 -18.12 3.46
C GLU A 143 -4.45 -17.06 2.83
N GLU A 144 -3.53 -16.48 3.60
CA GLU A 144 -2.50 -15.58 3.07
C GLU A 144 -1.59 -16.31 2.09
N LEU A 145 -1.18 -17.54 2.42
CA LEU A 145 -0.38 -18.37 1.52
C LEU A 145 -1.15 -18.71 0.22
N LYS A 146 -2.45 -19.06 0.30
CA LYS A 146 -3.28 -19.28 -0.90
C LYS A 146 -3.31 -18.02 -1.79
N LYS A 147 -3.47 -16.84 -1.21
CA LYS A 147 -3.43 -15.57 -1.95
C LYS A 147 -2.07 -15.32 -2.62
N VAL A 148 -0.97 -15.58 -1.92
CA VAL A 148 0.39 -15.49 -2.51
C VAL A 148 0.57 -16.47 -3.66
N LEU A 149 0.08 -17.70 -3.54
CA LEU A 149 0.12 -18.68 -4.63
C LEU A 149 -0.71 -18.25 -5.85
N ARG A 150 -1.86 -17.58 -5.65
CA ARG A 150 -2.63 -16.95 -6.74
C ARG A 150 -1.86 -15.82 -7.43
N LEU A 151 -1.11 -15.01 -6.68
CA LEU A 151 -0.22 -14.00 -7.26
C LEU A 151 0.85 -14.64 -8.16
N LEU A 152 1.48 -15.73 -7.70
CA LEU A 152 2.45 -16.47 -8.50
C LEU A 152 1.82 -17.06 -9.78
N ALA A 153 0.62 -17.64 -9.67
CA ALA A 153 -0.13 -18.13 -10.83
C ALA A 153 -0.47 -17.00 -11.83
N ALA A 154 -0.71 -15.78 -11.34
CA ALA A 154 -0.91 -14.60 -12.17
C ALA A 154 0.40 -14.07 -12.81
N GLY A 155 1.56 -14.64 -12.48
CA GLY A 155 2.87 -14.27 -13.01
C GLY A 155 3.60 -13.21 -12.18
N GLU A 156 3.29 -13.10 -10.89
CA GLU A 156 4.14 -12.35 -9.96
C GLU A 156 5.51 -13.02 -9.83
N LYS A 157 6.58 -12.23 -9.86
CA LYS A 157 7.96 -12.74 -9.77
C LYS A 157 8.60 -12.45 -8.42
N LYS A 158 8.06 -11.50 -7.67
CA LYS A 158 8.58 -11.10 -6.36
C LYS A 158 7.49 -11.24 -5.32
N ILE A 159 7.77 -12.00 -4.28
CA ILE A 159 6.89 -12.20 -3.14
C ILE A 159 7.70 -12.10 -1.85
N ASN A 160 7.01 -11.89 -0.75
CA ASN A 160 7.61 -11.91 0.57
C ASN A 160 6.75 -12.73 1.53
N LEU A 161 7.41 -13.40 2.47
CA LEU A 161 6.78 -14.31 3.42
C LEU A 161 7.33 -14.04 4.82
N LYS A 162 6.51 -14.25 5.83
CA LYS A 162 6.88 -14.18 7.25
C LYS A 162 6.27 -15.37 7.97
N PHE A 163 7.09 -16.15 8.64
CA PHE A 163 6.64 -17.29 9.43
C PHE A 163 7.04 -17.13 10.88
N TRP A 164 6.21 -17.65 11.77
CA TRP A 164 6.57 -17.89 13.15
C TRP A 164 7.48 -19.13 13.23
N PHE A 165 8.53 -19.08 14.04
CA PHE A 165 9.62 -20.05 14.06
C PHE A 165 9.15 -21.48 14.29
N CYS A 166 8.00 -21.72 14.92
CA CYS A 166 7.49 -23.05 15.24
C CYS A 166 6.46 -23.59 14.22
N GLN A 167 6.18 -22.85 13.15
CA GLN A 167 5.17 -23.24 12.16
C GLN A 167 5.65 -24.33 11.21
N ASN A 168 4.69 -25.14 10.75
CA ASN A 168 4.83 -26.02 9.60
C ASN A 168 3.61 -25.80 8.70
N TRP A 169 3.83 -25.53 7.43
CA TRP A 169 2.76 -25.29 6.46
C TRP A 169 3.02 -26.09 5.20
N GLU A 170 1.95 -26.62 4.60
CA GLU A 170 1.96 -27.19 3.26
C GLU A 170 0.65 -26.81 2.59
N VAL A 171 0.72 -25.89 1.62
CA VAL A 171 -0.46 -25.30 0.98
C VAL A 171 -0.33 -25.42 -0.53
N ALA A 172 -1.43 -25.76 -1.19
CA ALA A 172 -1.55 -25.86 -2.64
C ALA A 172 -2.69 -24.98 -3.12
N GLU A 173 -2.45 -24.15 -4.14
CA GLU A 173 -3.45 -23.26 -4.72
C GLU A 173 -3.02 -22.85 -6.13
N ALA A 174 -3.98 -22.76 -7.05
CA ALA A 174 -3.78 -22.26 -8.42
C ALA A 174 -2.62 -22.95 -9.20
N GLY A 175 -2.35 -24.23 -8.92
CA GLY A 175 -1.27 -25.00 -9.56
C GLY A 175 0.13 -24.73 -9.01
N TRP A 176 0.23 -24.01 -7.90
CA TRP A 176 1.45 -23.84 -7.12
C TRP A 176 1.33 -24.54 -5.78
N THR A 177 2.47 -24.89 -5.18
CA THR A 177 2.55 -25.43 -3.83
C THR A 177 3.67 -24.76 -3.06
N ILE A 178 3.43 -24.44 -1.80
CA ILE A 178 4.44 -23.97 -0.86
C ILE A 178 4.48 -24.87 0.35
N LYS A 179 5.69 -25.18 0.83
CA LYS A 179 5.89 -25.89 2.08
C LYS A 179 6.93 -25.17 2.92
N PHE A 180 6.59 -24.84 4.15
CA PHE A 180 7.51 -24.33 5.15
C PHE A 180 7.67 -25.38 6.26
N LYS A 181 8.91 -25.68 6.63
CA LYS A 181 9.22 -26.56 7.76
C LYS A 181 10.15 -25.83 8.73
N THR A 182 9.79 -25.89 10.01
CA THR A 182 10.56 -25.31 11.11
C THR A 182 11.91 -26.01 11.34
N ALA A 183 12.88 -25.28 11.87
CA ALA A 183 14.11 -25.82 12.46
C ALA A 183 13.89 -26.40 13.86
N TYR A 184 12.82 -26.04 14.57
CA TYR A 184 12.66 -26.34 15.99
C TYR A 184 12.25 -27.80 16.23
N GLU A 185 13.06 -28.56 16.97
CA GLU A 185 12.89 -30.01 17.18
C GLU A 185 11.55 -30.36 17.84
N GLY A 186 11.10 -29.55 18.81
CA GLY A 186 9.80 -29.72 19.47
C GLY A 186 8.60 -29.66 18.52
N ASN A 187 8.82 -29.15 17.30
CA ASN A 187 7.81 -29.02 16.26
C ASN A 187 8.18 -29.83 15.00
N GLY A 188 9.01 -30.88 15.15
CA GLY A 188 9.40 -31.79 14.06
C GLY A 188 10.50 -31.26 13.14
N GLY A 189 11.19 -30.19 13.55
CA GLY A 189 12.41 -29.70 12.92
C GLY A 189 13.63 -30.58 13.22
N ASP A 190 14.78 -30.20 12.65
CA ASP A 190 16.06 -30.92 12.78
C ASP A 190 17.08 -30.19 13.68
N GLY A 191 16.63 -29.16 14.38
CA GLY A 191 17.46 -28.30 15.23
C GLY A 191 18.33 -27.29 14.47
N LYS A 192 18.32 -27.30 13.12
CA LYS A 192 19.36 -26.60 12.35
C LYS A 192 18.83 -25.69 11.25
N TYR A 193 17.86 -26.13 10.44
CA TYR A 193 17.46 -25.39 9.25
C TYR A 193 15.95 -25.14 9.21
N PHE A 194 15.58 -23.90 8.85
CA PHE A 194 14.29 -23.63 8.26
C PHE A 194 14.33 -24.05 6.79
N TYR A 195 13.33 -24.81 6.37
CA TYR A 195 13.22 -25.26 4.98
C TYR A 195 12.01 -24.64 4.31
N LEU A 196 12.21 -24.14 3.09
CA LEU A 196 11.13 -23.62 2.26
C LEU A 196 11.18 -24.28 0.88
N TRP A 197 10.10 -24.96 0.52
CA TRP A 197 9.89 -25.50 -0.82
C TRP A 197 8.83 -24.70 -1.55
N ILE A 198 9.08 -24.42 -2.82
CA ILE A 198 8.08 -23.88 -3.75
C ILE A 198 8.09 -24.71 -5.03
N SER A 199 6.92 -25.01 -5.55
CA SER A 199 6.76 -25.73 -6.81
C SER A 199 5.57 -25.21 -7.61
N ASN A 200 5.60 -25.47 -8.91
CA ASN A 200 4.50 -25.26 -9.84
C ASN A 200 4.34 -26.51 -10.73
N LYS A 201 3.31 -26.53 -11.58
CA LYS A 201 3.04 -27.63 -12.53
C LYS A 201 4.19 -27.93 -13.52
N GLU A 202 5.14 -27.02 -13.69
CA GLU A 202 6.27 -27.14 -14.63
C GLU A 202 7.54 -27.74 -13.99
N GLY A 203 7.46 -28.24 -12.75
CA GLY A 203 8.60 -28.87 -12.07
C GLY A 203 9.47 -27.91 -11.24
N GLY A 204 8.90 -26.76 -10.86
CA GLY A 204 9.47 -25.83 -9.88
C GLY A 204 10.35 -24.75 -10.50
N ALA A 205 9.87 -23.50 -10.45
CA ALA A 205 10.62 -22.33 -10.89
C ALA A 205 11.79 -22.02 -9.94
N LYS A 206 13.02 -21.92 -10.48
CA LYS A 206 14.19 -21.52 -9.68
C LYS A 206 13.95 -20.15 -9.07
N PHE A 207 14.38 -19.97 -7.83
CA PHE A 207 14.24 -18.70 -7.14
C PHE A 207 15.46 -18.41 -6.28
N LYS A 208 15.66 -17.13 -6.00
CA LYS A 208 16.56 -16.66 -4.95
C LYS A 208 15.73 -16.07 -3.81
N ALA A 209 16.25 -16.14 -2.60
CA ALA A 209 15.62 -15.54 -1.43
C ALA A 209 16.64 -14.77 -0.61
N THR A 210 16.22 -13.64 -0.05
CA THR A 210 16.91 -13.06 1.11
C THR A 210 16.13 -13.45 2.36
N ALA A 211 16.77 -14.25 3.22
CA ALA A 211 16.21 -14.76 4.45
C ALA A 211 16.83 -14.04 5.66
N GLN A 212 16.07 -13.88 6.73
CA GLN A 212 16.56 -13.28 7.98
C GLN A 212 15.65 -13.60 9.16
N GLU A 213 16.23 -13.62 10.34
CA GLU A 213 15.56 -13.79 11.63
C GLU A 213 15.15 -12.42 12.18
N ILE A 214 13.96 -12.32 12.76
CA ILE A 214 13.39 -11.06 13.29
C ILE A 214 12.88 -11.30 14.70
N ASN A 215 13.35 -10.48 15.65
CA ASN A 215 12.88 -10.49 17.02
C ASN A 215 11.45 -9.94 17.09
N GLY A 216 10.55 -10.69 17.70
CA GLY A 216 9.14 -10.34 17.78
C GLY A 216 8.83 -9.14 18.67
N GLY A 217 9.67 -8.84 19.66
CA GLY A 217 9.47 -7.75 20.62
C GLY A 217 9.92 -6.40 20.10
N ASN A 218 11.16 -6.31 19.64
CA ASN A 218 11.78 -5.03 19.25
C ASN A 218 11.98 -4.87 17.74
N GLY A 219 11.84 -5.94 16.96
CA GLY A 219 12.03 -5.93 15.50
C GLY A 219 13.49 -6.08 15.04
N ASP A 220 14.42 -6.37 15.95
CA ASP A 220 15.82 -6.58 15.60
C ASP A 220 15.98 -7.68 14.55
N GLU A 221 16.72 -7.38 13.49
CA GLU A 221 16.99 -8.31 12.40
C GLU A 221 18.38 -8.93 12.56
N LYS A 222 18.49 -10.25 12.41
CA LYS A 222 19.76 -10.97 12.44
C LYS A 222 19.88 -12.00 11.32
N ASN A 223 21.13 -12.42 11.09
CA ASN A 223 21.48 -13.51 10.19
C ASN A 223 20.90 -13.34 8.76
N ARG A 224 20.98 -12.13 8.20
CA ARG A 224 20.56 -11.90 6.81
C ARG A 224 21.43 -12.72 5.85
N ARG A 225 20.80 -13.57 5.04
CA ARG A 225 21.46 -14.44 4.06
C ARG A 225 20.78 -14.36 2.71
N GLU A 226 21.58 -14.34 1.65
CA GLU A 226 21.11 -14.62 0.31
C GLU A 226 21.22 -16.12 0.02
N LEU A 227 20.13 -16.70 -0.46
CA LEU A 227 19.97 -18.12 -0.70
C LEU A 227 19.51 -18.35 -2.13
N GLN A 228 20.06 -19.38 -2.76
CA GLN A 228 19.66 -19.84 -4.09
C GLN A 228 18.93 -21.17 -3.95
N SER A 229 17.78 -21.31 -4.61
CA SER A 229 17.03 -22.55 -4.59
C SER A 229 17.80 -23.68 -5.27
N LYS A 230 17.71 -24.88 -4.69
CA LYS A 230 18.22 -26.13 -5.25
C LYS A 230 17.04 -27.03 -5.59
N LYS A 231 17.19 -27.82 -6.67
CA LYS A 231 16.18 -28.79 -7.05
C LYS A 231 16.13 -29.91 -6.00
N ASP A 232 14.93 -30.23 -5.54
CA ASP A 232 14.65 -31.30 -4.59
C ASP A 232 13.42 -32.07 -5.09
N GLY A 233 13.67 -33.19 -5.78
CA GLY A 233 12.63 -33.90 -6.52
C GLY A 233 11.97 -33.02 -7.58
N THR A 234 10.66 -32.79 -7.43
CA THR A 234 9.84 -31.94 -8.30
C THR A 234 9.74 -30.49 -7.82
N ARG A 235 10.33 -30.16 -6.66
CA ARG A 235 10.25 -28.84 -6.03
C ARG A 235 11.59 -28.12 -6.07
N GLN A 236 11.56 -26.83 -5.80
CA GLN A 236 12.74 -26.02 -5.51
C GLN A 236 12.78 -25.74 -4.00
N ARG A 237 13.94 -25.97 -3.36
CA ARG A 237 14.15 -25.84 -1.92
C ARG A 237 15.22 -24.82 -1.60
N ILE A 238 15.02 -24.05 -0.52
CA ILE A 238 16.09 -23.35 0.19
C ILE A 238 16.19 -23.87 1.62
N GLU A 239 17.38 -23.74 2.19
CA GLU A 239 17.73 -24.09 3.56
C GLU A 239 18.29 -22.84 4.21
N TYR A 240 17.74 -22.46 5.35
CA TYR A 240 18.16 -21.28 6.09
C TYR A 240 18.52 -21.67 7.52
N GLU A 241 19.81 -21.57 7.86
CA GLU A 241 20.35 -21.99 9.15
C GLU A 241 19.91 -21.05 10.27
N ILE A 242 19.45 -21.62 11.38
CA ILE A 242 19.09 -20.86 12.58
C ILE A 242 20.35 -20.40 13.31
N VAL A 243 20.44 -19.11 13.66
CA VAL A 243 21.59 -18.55 14.39
C VAL A 243 21.17 -17.75 15.61
N ALA A 244 20.18 -16.86 15.47
CA ALA A 244 19.74 -16.01 16.58
C ALA A 244 18.62 -16.65 17.42
N ALA A 245 17.91 -17.62 16.85
CA ALA A 245 16.70 -18.22 17.38
C ALA A 245 15.59 -17.19 17.68
N TYR A 246 15.44 -16.19 16.81
CA TYR A 246 14.35 -15.23 16.95
C TYR A 246 12.99 -15.80 16.52
N GLU A 247 11.93 -15.14 16.96
CA GLU A 247 10.57 -15.66 16.83
C GLU A 247 10.09 -15.69 15.38
N PHE A 248 10.54 -14.78 14.52
CA PHE A 248 10.08 -14.74 13.14
C PHE A 248 11.21 -14.98 12.15
N VAL A 249 10.85 -15.57 11.01
CA VAL A 249 11.72 -15.65 9.84
C VAL A 249 11.01 -15.02 8.64
N ARG A 250 11.70 -14.07 7.99
CA ARG A 250 11.25 -13.44 6.74
C ARG A 250 11.99 -14.02 5.55
N PHE A 251 11.27 -14.23 4.45
CA PHE A 251 11.83 -14.54 3.13
C PHE A 251 11.37 -13.52 2.10
N ASN A 252 12.30 -12.79 1.48
CA ASN A 252 12.04 -11.98 0.29
C ASN A 252 12.50 -12.75 -0.96
N ILE A 253 11.56 -13.18 -1.80
CA ILE A 253 11.80 -14.19 -2.85
C ILE A 253 11.70 -13.54 -4.23
N THR A 254 12.59 -13.94 -5.14
CA THR A 254 12.55 -13.58 -6.56
C THR A 254 12.68 -14.83 -7.42
N PHE A 255 11.68 -15.10 -8.26
CA PHE A 255 11.72 -16.17 -9.26
C PHE A 255 12.53 -15.75 -10.48
N LEU A 256 13.37 -16.65 -10.99
CA LEU A 256 14.32 -16.45 -12.09
C LEU A 256 13.68 -16.79 -13.45
#